data_AF-A0A1B2ESA5-F1
#
_entry.id   AF-A0A1B2ESA5-F1
#
_cell.length_a   1.000
_cell.length_b   1.000
_cell.length_c   1.000
_cell.angle_alpha   90.00
_cell.angle_beta   90.00
_cell.angle_gamma   90.00
#
_symmetry.space_group_name_H-M   'P 1'
#
loop_
_entity.id
_entity.type
_entity.pdbx_description
1 polymer ?
#
loop_
_entity_poly.entity_id
_entity_poly.type
_entity_poly.pdbx_seq_one_letter_code
_entity_poly.pdbx_strand_id
1 'polypeptide(L)' 'MGTKNKTLQPNPDGSLTIYVQADPAPEAQRAIWLLAPKGADLARYLRAYWPKSAALDASCGAANRVIARL' A
#
# COMPACT_ATOMS: atom_id res chain seq x y z
N MET A 1 18.26 8.81 5.19
CA MET A 1 17.13 9.03 4.26
C MET A 1 16.32 7.74 4.23
N GLY A 2 15.02 7.80 4.58
CA GLY A 2 14.11 6.64 4.66
C GLY A 2 14.28 5.87 5.98
N THR A 3 13.30 5.68 6.85
CA THR A 3 11.84 5.76 6.80
C THR A 3 11.34 6.82 7.80
N LYS A 4 10.53 7.78 7.34
CA LYS A 4 9.91 8.75 8.26
C LYS A 4 8.80 8.12 9.11
N ASN A 5 8.23 7.01 8.61
CA ASN A 5 7.15 6.30 9.28
C ASN A 5 7.71 5.06 10.01
N LYS A 6 7.67 5.09 11.36
CA LYS A 6 8.23 4.07 12.25
C LYS A 6 7.23 2.99 12.64
N THR A 7 5.96 3.15 12.27
CA THR A 7 4.85 2.27 12.68
C THR A 7 4.41 1.33 11.57
N LEU A 8 5.18 1.26 10.47
CA LEU A 8 4.90 0.36 9.36
C LEU A 8 5.15 -1.09 9.78
N GLN A 9 4.17 -1.97 9.53
CA GLN A 9 4.22 -3.37 9.95
C GLN A 9 4.34 -4.28 8.71
N PRO A 10 5.54 -4.83 8.41
CA PRO A 10 5.69 -5.81 7.35
C PRO A 10 5.13 -7.17 7.76
N ASN A 11 4.66 -7.92 6.79
CA ASN A 11 4.21 -9.30 6.97
C ASN A 11 5.42 -10.25 7.13
N PRO A 12 5.23 -11.48 7.66
CA PRO A 12 6.31 -12.46 7.83
C PRO A 12 7.00 -12.88 6.51
N ASP A 13 6.31 -12.76 5.38
CA ASP A 13 6.83 -13.04 4.04
C ASP A 13 7.61 -11.86 3.42
N GLY A 14 7.77 -10.76 4.16
CA GLY A 14 8.43 -9.53 3.71
C GLY A 14 7.56 -8.61 2.86
N SER A 15 6.30 -8.97 2.61
CA SER A 15 5.34 -8.10 1.93
C SER A 15 4.79 -7.01 2.87
N LEU A 16 4.14 -5.99 2.30
CA LEU A 16 3.45 -4.96 3.05
C LEU A 16 2.00 -4.89 2.61
N THR A 17 1.09 -4.82 3.58
CA THR A 17 -0.34 -4.56 3.36
C THR A 17 -0.66 -3.11 3.67
N ILE A 18 -1.30 -2.41 2.72
CA ILE A 18 -1.82 -1.05 2.91
C ILE A 18 -3.33 -1.09 2.68
N TYR A 19 -4.09 -0.62 3.65
CA TYR A 19 -5.55 -0.54 3.56
C TYR A 19 -5.97 0.76 2.88
N VAL A 20 -6.79 0.67 1.86
CA VAL A 20 -7.30 1.82 1.10
C VAL A 20 -8.81 1.71 1.08
N GLN A 21 -9.48 2.52 1.91
CA GLN A 21 -10.93 2.45 2.10
C GLN A 21 -11.47 3.77 2.64
N ALA A 22 -12.76 4.00 2.47
CA ALA A 22 -13.41 5.23 2.91
C ALA A 22 -13.70 5.25 4.41
N ASP A 23 -14.02 4.09 4.99
CA ASP A 23 -14.36 4.00 6.40
C ASP A 23 -13.10 3.77 7.26
N PRO A 24 -13.05 4.26 8.51
CA PRO A 24 -11.85 4.18 9.33
C PRO A 24 -11.45 2.72 9.60
N ALA A 25 -10.17 2.40 9.41
CA ALA A 25 -9.65 1.11 9.83
C ALA A 25 -9.69 0.94 11.37
N PRO A 26 -9.76 -0.32 11.87
CA PRO A 26 -9.53 -0.62 13.29
C PRO A 26 -8.22 -0.02 13.78
N GLU A 27 -8.14 0.31 15.06
CA GLU A 27 -6.99 1.05 15.64
C GLU A 27 -5.64 0.39 15.35
N ALA A 28 -5.60 -0.95 15.41
CA ALA A 28 -4.41 -1.76 15.10
C ALA A 28 -3.89 -1.57 13.65
N GLN A 29 -4.72 -1.14 12.71
CA GLN A 29 -4.38 -0.99 11.29
C GLN A 29 -4.33 0.48 10.84
N ARG A 30 -4.58 1.43 11.74
CA ARG A 30 -4.68 2.86 11.40
C ARG A 30 -3.36 3.46 10.88
N ALA A 31 -2.22 2.88 11.28
CA ALA A 31 -0.89 3.27 10.79
C ALA A 31 -0.63 2.92 9.32
N ILE A 32 -1.38 1.96 8.76
CA ILE A 32 -1.25 1.45 7.38
C ILE A 32 -2.51 1.70 6.56
N TRP A 33 -3.38 2.62 7.02
CA TRP A 33 -4.64 2.97 6.37
C TRP A 33 -4.53 4.31 5.63
N LEU A 34 -5.05 4.34 4.41
CA LEU A 34 -5.20 5.52 3.56
C LEU A 34 -6.69 5.72 3.26
N LEU A 35 -7.17 6.95 3.48
CA LEU A 35 -8.54 7.32 3.16
C LEU A 35 -8.76 7.31 1.65
N ALA A 36 -9.80 6.59 1.20
CA ALA A 36 -10.27 6.59 -0.18
C ALA A 36 -11.62 7.33 -0.28
N PRO A 37 -11.85 8.18 -1.29
CA PRO A 37 -13.13 8.82 -1.50
C PRO A 37 -14.22 7.82 -1.93
N LYS A 38 -15.45 7.98 -1.44
CA LYS A 38 -16.61 7.17 -1.88
C LYS A 38 -17.09 7.66 -3.26
N GLY A 39 -17.27 6.74 -4.20
CA GLY A 39 -17.88 7.02 -5.51
C GLY A 39 -17.00 7.75 -6.53
N ALA A 40 -15.69 7.82 -6.31
CA ALA A 40 -14.73 8.44 -7.22
C ALA A 40 -13.55 7.51 -7.53
N ASP A 41 -12.96 7.68 -8.70
CA ASP A 41 -11.75 6.95 -9.09
C ASP A 41 -10.54 7.40 -8.26
N LEU A 42 -9.73 6.41 -7.84
CA LEU A 42 -8.50 6.65 -7.09
C LEU A 42 -7.28 6.35 -7.97
N ALA A 43 -6.53 7.39 -8.31
CA ALA A 43 -5.19 7.23 -8.86
C ALA A 43 -4.19 6.86 -7.75
N ARG A 44 -3.41 5.80 -7.95
CA ARG A 44 -2.37 5.33 -7.01
C ARG A 44 -1.01 5.52 -7.64
N TYR A 45 -0.12 6.23 -6.95
CA TYR A 45 1.26 6.47 -7.38
C TYR A 45 2.23 5.88 -6.36
N LEU A 46 3.08 4.96 -6.81
CA LEU A 46 4.17 4.41 -6.00
C LEU A 46 5.48 5.10 -6.38
N ARG A 47 6.27 5.50 -5.39
CA ARG A 47 7.60 6.09 -5.60
C ARG A 47 8.66 5.11 -5.12
N ALA A 48 9.48 4.64 -6.05
CA ALA A 48 10.67 3.86 -5.74
C ALA A 48 11.90 4.76 -5.81
N TYR A 49 12.71 4.76 -4.75
CA TYR A 49 13.99 5.47 -4.74
C TYR A 49 15.09 4.47 -5.04
N TRP A 50 15.73 4.63 -6.19
CA TRP A 50 16.79 3.75 -6.67
C TRP A 50 16.36 2.26 -6.76
N PRO A 51 15.29 1.95 -7.50
CA PRO A 51 14.84 0.58 -7.63
C PRO A 51 15.90 -0.30 -8.30
N LYS A 52 15.93 -1.58 -7.92
CA LYS A 52 16.61 -2.60 -8.72
C LYS A 52 15.95 -2.68 -10.10
N SER A 53 16.71 -3.06 -11.13
CA SER A 53 16.22 -3.20 -12.51
C SER A 53 14.95 -4.04 -12.63
N ALA A 54 14.83 -5.11 -11.85
CA ALA A 54 13.65 -5.96 -11.81
C ALA A 54 12.34 -5.25 -11.39
N ALA A 55 12.42 -4.11 -10.70
CA ALA A 55 11.25 -3.29 -10.35
C ALA A 55 10.92 -2.22 -11.42
N LEU A 56 11.81 -2.04 -12.41
CA LEU A 56 11.58 -1.20 -13.59
C LEU A 56 11.08 -2.04 -14.77
N ASP A 57 11.42 -3.32 -14.78
CA ASP A 57 10.86 -4.28 -15.73
C ASP A 57 9.41 -4.63 -15.36
N ALA A 58 8.52 -4.65 -16.35
CA ALA A 58 7.08 -4.90 -16.16
C ALA A 58 6.76 -6.32 -15.66
N SER A 59 7.80 -7.16 -15.46
CA SER A 59 7.72 -8.50 -14.90
C SER A 59 7.36 -8.53 -13.42
N CYS A 60 7.59 -7.44 -12.66
CA CYS A 60 7.04 -7.28 -11.32
C CYS A 60 5.57 -6.84 -11.43
N GLY A 61 4.66 -7.77 -11.65
CA GLY A 61 3.23 -7.51 -11.63
C GLY A 61 2.80 -7.00 -10.26
N ALA A 62 2.64 -5.69 -10.09
CA ALA A 62 1.86 -5.13 -8.99
C ALA A 62 0.42 -5.60 -9.19
N ALA A 63 0.07 -6.75 -8.62
CA ALA A 63 -1.24 -7.35 -8.77
C ALA A 63 -2.31 -6.31 -8.36
N ASN A 64 -3.25 -6.05 -9.26
CA ASN A 64 -4.45 -5.25 -9.00
C ASN A 64 -5.40 -5.99 -8.05
N ARG A 65 -4.95 -6.30 -6.83
CA ARG A 65 -5.76 -7.02 -5.84
C ARG A 65 -6.09 -6.09 -4.67
N VAL A 66 -7.12 -5.28 -4.87
CA VAL A 66 -7.88 -4.70 -3.75
C VAL A 66 -8.79 -5.81 -3.24
N ILE A 67 -8.43 -6.47 -2.14
CA ILE A 67 -9.39 -7.33 -1.44
C ILE A 67 -10.30 -6.41 -0.64
N ALA A 68 -11.41 -6.01 -1.25
CA ALA A 68 -12.56 -5.52 -0.51
C ALA A 68 -13.29 -6.75 0.04
N ARG A 69 -13.18 -6.99 1.34
CA ARG A 69 -14.17 -7.82 2.06
C ARG A 69 -15.06 -6.84 2.82
N LEU A 70 -16.35 -6.90 2.49
CA LEU A 70 -17.44 -6.26 3.25
C LEU A 70 -17.42 -6.75 4.70
#